data_AF-A0A485K4A6-F1
#
_entry.id   AF-A0A485K4A6-F1
#
_cell.length_a   1.000
_cell.length_b   1.000
_cell.length_c   1.000
_cell.angle_alpha   90.00
_cell.angle_beta   90.00
_cell.angle_gamma   90.00
#
_symmetry.space_group_name_H-M   'P 1'
#
loop_
_entity.id
_entity.type
_entity.pdbx_description
1 polymer ?
#
loop_
_entity_poly.entity_id
_entity_poly.type
_entity_poly.pdbx_seq_one_letter_code
_entity_poly.pdbx_strand_id
1 'polypeptide(L)'
;MKISLLSAFFALVATTVSAALTNEIIADGKVRTPEQLKAIEEDGDVNRKCHTANDGYVASLKPGSYQASKYHNCFRTSTQIYEYLDVLVKQNPTVLTKFPISKSVTGQTIYGFKLATKPLTKSIYVESLIHAREWITGSSTVYALSRWLDDIAAGKPTPADLFNLYLVPLVNPDGYDISWSGKRYQRKNKNEVDLNRNFISKFPNPDPPSPADQDYPGTAPFSEPETAGIAKFTTEHKDELFGYVDIHSNAHSVLYPYGDTFDPIGGGEDEKFIKLGKNMVKAMNSSLYITEASGALYLAYGCFDDYHYRSTSKPTLTLEMYGEDFVVPYTSIPQRGDEIYRGIASFFEEVRDFNGTATTVAPTPAPTAGPTPAPTSAPVTTKPAC
;
A
#
# COMPACT_ATOMS: atom_id res chain seq x y z
N MET A 1 -79.60 -4.84 38.75
CA MET A 1 -78.44 -5.76 38.76
C MET A 1 -77.72 -5.59 37.43
N LYS A 2 -76.70 -4.70 37.34
CA LYS A 2 -75.26 -4.95 37.60
C LYS A 2 -74.65 -5.88 36.53
N ILE A 3 -74.18 -5.30 35.41
CA ILE A 3 -72.76 -4.95 35.08
C ILE A 3 -71.89 -6.20 34.97
N SER A 4 -71.36 -6.47 33.77
CA SER A 4 -69.89 -6.45 33.53
C SER A 4 -69.56 -6.58 32.04
N LEU A 5 -68.87 -5.56 31.51
CA LEU A 5 -68.09 -5.65 30.27
C LEU A 5 -66.82 -6.45 30.57
N LEU A 6 -66.47 -7.41 29.71
CA LEU A 6 -65.08 -7.87 29.59
C LEU A 6 -64.61 -7.69 28.15
N SER A 7 -63.79 -6.65 27.99
CA SER A 7 -62.95 -6.38 26.82
C SER A 7 -61.86 -7.45 26.75
N ALA A 8 -61.79 -8.19 25.64
CA ALA A 8 -60.64 -9.05 25.35
C ALA A 8 -59.53 -8.21 24.72
N PHE A 9 -58.51 -7.89 25.50
CA PHE A 9 -57.25 -7.36 25.01
C PHE A 9 -56.50 -8.48 24.27
N PHE A 10 -56.30 -8.32 22.95
CA PHE A 10 -55.28 -9.07 22.22
C PHE A 10 -53.91 -8.51 22.63
N ALA A 11 -53.20 -9.22 23.51
CA ALA A 11 -51.79 -8.97 23.77
C ALA A 11 -51.00 -9.48 22.55
N LEU A 12 -50.52 -8.55 21.72
CA LEU A 12 -49.53 -8.83 20.69
C LEU A 12 -48.21 -9.12 21.41
N VAL A 13 -47.87 -10.41 21.59
CA VAL A 13 -46.55 -10.80 22.08
C VAL A 13 -45.57 -10.56 20.93
N ALA A 14 -44.97 -9.37 20.89
CA ALA A 14 -43.78 -9.14 20.09
C ALA A 14 -42.65 -9.97 20.72
N THR A 15 -42.40 -11.16 20.17
CA THR A 15 -41.19 -11.92 20.46
C THR A 15 -40.02 -11.14 19.86
N THR A 16 -39.41 -10.27 20.66
CA THR A 16 -38.08 -9.74 20.36
C THR A 16 -37.11 -10.91 20.48
N VAL A 17 -36.82 -11.57 19.36
CA VAL A 17 -35.63 -12.42 19.27
C VAL A 17 -34.45 -11.46 19.38
N SER A 18 -33.97 -11.27 20.61
CA SER A 18 -32.66 -10.68 20.83
C SER A 18 -31.67 -11.68 20.25
N ALA A 19 -31.31 -11.51 18.97
CA ALA A 19 -30.15 -12.20 18.43
C ALA A 19 -28.99 -11.84 19.35
N ALA A 20 -28.46 -12.83 20.07
CA ALA A 20 -27.27 -12.63 20.87
C ALA A 20 -26.17 -12.24 19.87
N LEU A 21 -25.80 -10.96 19.88
CA LEU A 21 -24.72 -10.43 19.07
C LEU A 21 -23.41 -10.95 19.66
N THR A 22 -23.01 -12.15 19.25
CA THR A 22 -21.80 -12.80 19.74
C THR A 22 -20.58 -12.31 18.96
N ASN A 23 -19.45 -12.20 19.64
CA ASN A 23 -18.20 -11.91 18.95
C ASN A 23 -17.83 -13.08 18.02
N GLU A 24 -17.28 -12.79 16.85
CA GLU A 24 -16.89 -13.80 15.87
C GLU A 24 -15.40 -13.70 15.51
N ILE A 25 -14.76 -14.82 15.22
CA ILE A 25 -13.41 -14.84 14.65
C ILE A 25 -13.54 -14.87 13.13
N ILE A 26 -12.92 -13.92 12.44
CA ILE A 26 -12.95 -13.83 10.98
C ILE A 26 -11.61 -14.24 10.36
N ALA A 27 -11.47 -14.04 9.05
CA ALA A 27 -10.34 -14.48 8.24
C ALA A 27 -8.94 -13.99 8.68
N ASP A 28 -8.85 -12.98 9.55
CA ASP A 28 -7.57 -12.53 10.13
C ASP A 28 -7.27 -13.12 11.52
N GLY A 29 -8.09 -14.05 11.98
CA GLY A 29 -7.95 -14.71 13.29
C GLY A 29 -8.31 -13.83 14.49
N LYS A 30 -8.73 -12.58 14.28
CA LYS A 30 -9.10 -11.65 15.36
C LYS A 30 -10.57 -11.82 15.74
N VAL A 31 -10.85 -11.77 17.05
CA VAL A 31 -12.19 -11.72 17.61
C VAL A 31 -12.80 -10.33 17.32
N ARG A 32 -13.99 -10.30 16.72
CA ARG A 32 -14.68 -9.09 16.28
C ARG A 32 -15.94 -8.85 17.10
N THR A 33 -16.14 -7.60 17.51
CA THR A 33 -17.43 -7.18 18.06
C THR A 33 -18.48 -7.11 16.95
N PRO A 34 -19.77 -7.16 17.30
CA PRO A 34 -20.86 -6.99 16.34
C PRO A 34 -20.77 -5.70 15.52
N GLU A 35 -20.32 -4.60 16.14
CA GLU A 35 -20.10 -3.32 15.48
C GLU A 35 -18.96 -3.39 14.48
N GLN A 36 -17.88 -4.11 14.80
CA GLN A 36 -16.77 -4.33 13.88
C GLN A 36 -17.19 -5.21 12.70
N LEU A 37 -17.94 -6.29 12.94
CA LEU A 37 -18.48 -7.15 11.88
C LEU A 37 -19.35 -6.33 10.92
N LYS A 38 -20.24 -5.49 11.46
CA LYS A 38 -21.05 -4.58 10.67
C LYS A 38 -20.21 -3.57 9.88
N ALA A 39 -19.20 -2.98 10.51
CA ALA A 39 -18.30 -2.05 9.82
C ALA A 39 -17.55 -2.72 8.66
N ILE A 40 -17.16 -3.99 8.83
CA ILE A 40 -16.50 -4.80 7.79
C ILE A 40 -17.46 -5.10 6.63
N GLU A 41 -18.68 -5.52 6.95
CA GLU A 41 -19.72 -5.82 5.96
C GLU A 41 -20.10 -4.56 5.15
N GLU A 42 -20.23 -3.42 5.82
CA GLU A 42 -20.71 -2.17 5.22
C GLU A 42 -19.60 -1.30 4.60
N ASP A 43 -18.30 -1.59 4.79
CA ASP A 43 -17.19 -0.70 4.40
C ASP A 43 -17.23 -0.32 2.90
N GLY A 44 -17.56 -1.29 2.04
CA GLY A 44 -17.75 -1.05 0.61
C GLY A 44 -18.90 -0.07 0.32
N ASP A 45 -20.02 -0.18 1.03
CA ASP A 45 -21.17 0.72 0.88
C ASP A 45 -20.92 2.10 1.47
N VAL A 46 -20.19 2.18 2.59
CA VAL A 46 -19.72 3.45 3.17
C VAL A 46 -18.88 4.20 2.15
N ASN A 47 -17.93 3.53 1.50
CA ASN A 47 -17.09 4.16 0.50
C ASN A 47 -17.85 4.50 -0.79
N ARG A 48 -18.80 3.66 -1.23
CA ARG A 48 -19.69 4.01 -2.36
C ARG A 48 -20.53 5.27 -2.09
N LYS A 49 -21.02 5.46 -0.86
CA LYS A 49 -21.69 6.72 -0.45
C LYS A 49 -20.72 7.90 -0.48
N CYS A 50 -19.47 7.71 -0.06
CA CYS A 50 -18.42 8.71 -0.16
C CYS A 50 -18.16 9.15 -1.61
N HIS A 51 -18.24 8.21 -2.58
CA HIS A 51 -18.04 8.52 -3.99
C HIS A 51 -19.03 9.57 -4.50
N THR A 52 -20.31 9.45 -4.14
CA THR A 52 -21.34 10.44 -4.55
C THR A 52 -21.02 11.84 -4.06
N ALA A 53 -20.52 11.98 -2.82
CA ALA A 53 -20.11 13.28 -2.27
C ALA A 53 -18.81 13.83 -2.90
N ASN A 54 -18.00 12.94 -3.46
CA ASN A 54 -16.68 13.24 -4.03
C ASN A 54 -16.59 12.91 -5.52
N ASP A 55 -17.72 13.06 -6.22
CA ASP A 55 -17.82 12.87 -7.67
C ASP A 55 -17.24 14.09 -8.42
N GLY A 56 -17.12 13.98 -9.74
CA GLY A 56 -16.55 15.00 -10.62
C GLY A 56 -15.04 15.18 -10.44
N TYR A 57 -14.37 14.27 -9.72
CA TYR A 57 -12.92 14.36 -9.49
C TYR A 57 -12.15 14.35 -10.81
N VAL A 58 -12.56 13.54 -11.80
CA VAL A 58 -11.94 13.46 -13.14
C VAL A 58 -11.90 14.82 -13.82
N ALA A 59 -13.05 15.50 -13.90
CA ALA A 59 -13.17 16.79 -14.56
C ALA A 59 -12.37 17.91 -13.86
N SER A 60 -12.07 17.72 -12.57
CA SER A 60 -11.31 18.68 -11.76
C SER A 60 -9.78 18.50 -11.83
N LEU A 61 -9.28 17.40 -12.42
CA LEU A 61 -7.85 17.11 -12.47
C LEU A 61 -7.11 18.11 -13.35
N LYS A 62 -6.00 18.62 -12.82
CA LYS A 62 -5.06 19.47 -13.55
C LYS A 62 -3.65 19.36 -12.93
N PRO A 63 -2.58 19.50 -13.74
CA PRO A 63 -1.21 19.50 -13.25
C PRO A 63 -1.00 20.48 -12.09
N GLY A 64 -0.24 20.06 -11.07
CA GLY A 64 0.09 20.88 -9.90
C GLY A 64 -0.99 20.91 -8.82
N SER A 65 -2.05 20.10 -8.92
CA SER A 65 -3.07 19.97 -7.89
C SER A 65 -3.72 18.57 -7.79
N TYR A 66 -3.08 17.53 -8.32
CA TYR A 66 -3.56 16.16 -8.30
C TYR A 66 -3.76 15.63 -6.88
N GLN A 67 -2.84 15.91 -5.95
CA GLN A 67 -2.92 15.45 -4.56
C GLN A 67 -4.12 16.04 -3.81
N ALA A 68 -4.58 17.22 -4.22
CA ALA A 68 -5.74 17.91 -3.64
C ALA A 68 -7.08 17.45 -4.24
N SER A 69 -7.04 16.51 -5.20
CA SER A 69 -8.25 15.99 -5.84
C SER A 69 -9.16 15.29 -4.84
N LYS A 70 -10.48 15.47 -5.03
CA LYS A 70 -11.52 14.71 -4.31
C LYS A 70 -11.42 13.20 -4.51
N TYR A 71 -10.67 12.74 -5.52
CA TYR A 71 -10.34 11.33 -5.69
C TYR A 71 -9.81 10.71 -4.37
N HIS A 72 -8.91 11.43 -3.69
CA HIS A 72 -8.22 10.97 -2.48
C HIS A 72 -9.05 11.07 -1.19
N ASN A 73 -10.29 11.51 -1.27
CA ASN A 73 -11.19 11.63 -0.13
C ASN A 73 -11.96 10.33 0.18
N CYS A 74 -11.80 9.27 -0.61
CA CYS A 74 -12.46 7.98 -0.43
C CYS A 74 -11.53 6.86 -0.89
N PHE A 75 -11.72 5.62 -0.40
CA PHE A 75 -11.22 4.46 -1.11
C PHE A 75 -11.94 4.32 -2.45
N ARG A 76 -11.28 3.78 -3.48
CA ARG A 76 -11.77 3.80 -4.86
C ARG A 76 -11.75 2.39 -5.45
N THR A 77 -12.77 2.06 -6.24
CA THR A 77 -12.83 0.78 -6.96
C THR A 77 -11.69 0.66 -7.99
N SER A 78 -11.37 -0.55 -8.45
CA SER A 78 -10.38 -0.79 -9.52
C SER A 78 -10.63 0.08 -10.76
N THR A 79 -11.88 0.17 -11.20
CA THR A 79 -12.31 1.03 -12.32
C THR A 79 -11.97 2.50 -12.08
N GLN A 80 -12.27 3.03 -10.88
CA GLN A 80 -11.99 4.43 -10.55
C GLN A 80 -10.48 4.70 -10.40
N ILE A 81 -9.71 3.73 -9.90
CA ILE A 81 -8.24 3.81 -9.84
C ILE A 81 -7.68 3.99 -11.25
N TYR A 82 -8.07 3.14 -12.19
CA TYR A 82 -7.57 3.24 -13.57
C TYR A 82 -8.11 4.46 -14.31
N GLU A 83 -9.38 4.85 -14.10
CA GLU A 83 -9.93 6.09 -14.67
C GLU A 83 -9.12 7.31 -14.24
N TYR A 84 -8.78 7.41 -12.94
CA TYR A 84 -7.96 8.49 -12.41
C TYR A 84 -6.56 8.50 -13.05
N LEU A 85 -5.88 7.35 -13.06
CA LEU A 85 -4.53 7.21 -13.59
C LEU A 85 -4.46 7.45 -15.11
N ASP A 86 -5.48 7.08 -15.86
CA ASP A 86 -5.56 7.33 -17.31
C ASP A 86 -5.62 8.83 -17.62
N VAL A 87 -6.32 9.61 -16.78
CA VAL A 87 -6.32 11.07 -16.90
C VAL A 87 -4.95 11.65 -16.55
N LEU A 88 -4.27 11.14 -15.52
CA LEU A 88 -2.91 11.58 -15.18
C LEU A 88 -1.94 11.31 -16.34
N VAL A 89 -2.00 10.14 -16.96
CA VAL A 89 -1.17 9.80 -18.14
C VAL A 89 -1.47 10.77 -19.28
N LYS A 90 -2.75 11.02 -19.58
CA LYS A 90 -3.16 11.95 -20.66
C LYS A 90 -2.68 13.38 -20.41
N GLN A 91 -2.66 13.83 -19.17
CA GLN A 91 -2.23 15.19 -18.81
C GLN A 91 -0.71 15.34 -18.64
N ASN A 92 0.03 14.23 -18.51
CA ASN A 92 1.48 14.22 -18.31
C ASN A 92 2.20 13.32 -19.34
N PRO A 93 1.92 13.45 -20.66
CA PRO A 93 2.33 12.46 -21.66
C PRO A 93 3.85 12.39 -21.89
N THR A 94 4.60 13.40 -21.44
CA THR A 94 6.06 13.44 -21.56
C THR A 94 6.78 12.77 -20.40
N VAL A 95 6.11 12.58 -19.25
CA VAL A 95 6.74 12.07 -18.03
C VAL A 95 6.08 10.82 -17.48
N LEU A 96 4.81 10.54 -17.81
CA LEU A 96 4.09 9.37 -17.31
C LEU A 96 3.53 8.55 -18.48
N THR A 97 3.85 7.26 -18.49
CA THR A 97 3.35 6.31 -19.50
C THR A 97 2.71 5.09 -18.85
N LYS A 98 1.65 4.56 -19.46
CA LYS A 98 0.94 3.35 -19.03
C LYS A 98 1.34 2.17 -19.92
N PHE A 99 1.57 1.01 -19.33
CA PHE A 99 1.90 -0.21 -20.07
C PHE A 99 1.32 -1.45 -19.37
N PRO A 100 0.93 -2.49 -20.11
CA PRO A 100 0.50 -3.76 -19.51
C PRO A 100 1.72 -4.47 -18.92
N ILE A 101 1.60 -4.98 -17.68
CA ILE A 101 2.66 -5.76 -17.02
C ILE A 101 2.28 -7.23 -16.85
N SER A 102 1.01 -7.50 -16.54
CA SER A 102 0.50 -8.84 -16.26
C SER A 102 -1.00 -8.94 -16.54
N LYS A 103 -1.61 -10.09 -16.25
CA LYS A 103 -3.06 -10.30 -16.29
C LYS A 103 -3.52 -11.01 -15.02
N SER A 104 -4.76 -10.76 -14.65
CA SER A 104 -5.43 -11.52 -13.59
C SER A 104 -6.03 -12.82 -14.11
N VAL A 105 -6.49 -13.67 -13.19
CA VAL A 105 -7.22 -14.91 -13.49
C VAL A 105 -8.44 -14.67 -14.39
N THR A 106 -9.20 -13.61 -14.17
CA THR A 106 -10.36 -13.27 -15.02
C THR A 106 -9.98 -12.56 -16.32
N GLY A 107 -8.68 -12.34 -16.55
CA GLY A 107 -8.15 -11.72 -17.76
C GLY A 107 -8.09 -10.19 -17.72
N GLN A 108 -8.34 -9.56 -16.56
CA GLN A 108 -8.12 -8.13 -16.40
C GLN A 108 -6.65 -7.80 -16.61
N THR A 109 -6.37 -6.72 -17.33
CA THR A 109 -4.98 -6.29 -17.51
C THR A 109 -4.49 -5.60 -16.25
N ILE A 110 -3.35 -6.05 -15.73
CA ILE A 110 -2.62 -5.36 -14.68
C ILE A 110 -1.72 -4.35 -15.39
N TYR A 111 -1.86 -3.08 -15.04
CA TYR A 111 -1.11 -2.00 -15.65
C TYR A 111 -0.01 -1.48 -14.72
N GLY A 112 1.17 -1.28 -15.30
CA GLY A 112 2.23 -0.48 -14.71
C GLY A 112 2.23 0.94 -15.28
N PHE A 113 2.80 1.86 -14.51
CA PHE A 113 2.96 3.27 -14.85
C PHE A 113 4.43 3.66 -14.71
N LYS A 114 5.05 4.06 -15.81
CA LYS A 114 6.45 4.50 -15.82
C LYS A 114 6.50 6.02 -15.71
N LEU A 115 7.02 6.52 -14.59
CA LEU A 115 7.34 7.92 -14.36
C LEU A 115 8.83 8.16 -14.68
N ALA A 116 9.11 8.99 -15.69
CA ALA A 116 10.45 9.29 -16.18
C ALA A 116 10.54 10.77 -16.56
N THR A 117 11.37 11.55 -15.87
CA THR A 117 11.55 12.99 -16.17
C THR A 117 12.76 13.27 -17.07
N LYS A 118 13.64 12.29 -17.20
CA LYS A 118 14.91 12.33 -17.95
C LYS A 118 15.12 10.99 -18.66
N PRO A 119 15.97 10.91 -19.71
CA PRO A 119 16.31 9.64 -20.37
C PRO A 119 17.28 8.79 -19.52
N LEU A 120 16.86 8.44 -18.31
CA LEU A 120 17.64 7.59 -17.40
C LEU A 120 17.52 6.14 -17.83
N THR A 121 18.59 5.37 -17.66
CA THR A 121 18.66 3.94 -17.98
C THR A 121 18.42 3.03 -16.78
N LYS A 122 18.22 3.62 -15.59
CA LYS A 122 17.98 2.89 -14.34
C LYS A 122 16.61 3.24 -13.80
N SER A 123 15.93 2.23 -13.28
CA SER A 123 14.57 2.34 -12.79
C SER A 123 14.40 1.62 -11.46
N ILE A 124 13.43 2.02 -10.65
CA ILE A 124 13.00 1.32 -9.43
C ILE A 124 11.60 0.76 -9.67
N TYR A 125 11.36 -0.45 -9.21
CA TYR A 125 10.05 -1.09 -9.26
C TYR A 125 9.34 -0.95 -7.91
N VAL A 126 8.09 -0.50 -7.92
CA VAL A 126 7.24 -0.38 -6.73
C VAL A 126 5.85 -0.93 -7.02
N GLU A 127 5.33 -1.79 -6.14
CA GLU A 127 3.98 -2.33 -6.26
C GLU A 127 3.13 -2.18 -4.99
N SER A 128 1.82 -2.38 -5.14
CA SER A 128 0.84 -2.33 -4.05
C SER A 128 -0.38 -3.20 -4.37
N LEU A 129 -1.18 -3.51 -3.36
CA LEU A 129 -2.40 -4.33 -3.48
C LEU A 129 -2.13 -5.71 -4.11
N ILE A 130 -1.02 -6.34 -3.77
CA ILE A 130 -0.86 -7.78 -4.00
C ILE A 130 -1.84 -8.58 -3.10
N HIS A 131 -2.10 -8.09 -1.89
CA HIS A 131 -3.25 -8.51 -1.08
C HIS A 131 -4.44 -7.55 -1.22
N ALA A 132 -5.60 -8.11 -1.54
CA ALA A 132 -6.77 -7.34 -1.93
C ALA A 132 -7.39 -6.48 -0.81
N ARG A 133 -7.33 -6.95 0.45
CA ARG A 133 -7.93 -6.25 1.61
C ARG A 133 -7.17 -5.01 2.05
N GLU A 134 -5.96 -4.78 1.54
CA GLU A 134 -5.04 -3.76 2.02
C GLU A 134 -5.28 -2.41 1.33
N TRP A 135 -6.55 -1.96 1.29
CA TRP A 135 -7.01 -0.80 0.49
C TRP A 135 -6.17 0.47 0.66
N ILE A 136 -5.64 0.69 1.86
CA ILE A 136 -4.77 1.84 2.16
C ILE A 136 -3.52 1.88 1.30
N THR A 137 -2.94 0.74 0.96
CA THR A 137 -1.70 0.65 0.15
C THR A 137 -1.91 1.26 -1.22
N GLY A 138 -2.89 0.77 -1.99
CA GLY A 138 -3.17 1.27 -3.34
C GLY A 138 -3.58 2.74 -3.35
N SER A 139 -4.47 3.16 -2.43
CA SER A 139 -4.89 4.57 -2.36
C SER A 139 -3.74 5.50 -2.00
N SER A 140 -2.90 5.15 -1.03
CA SER A 140 -1.75 5.96 -0.62
C SER A 140 -0.63 5.95 -1.66
N THR A 141 -0.43 4.86 -2.40
CA THR A 141 0.51 4.78 -3.51
C THR A 141 0.09 5.69 -4.67
N VAL A 142 -1.20 5.69 -5.03
CA VAL A 142 -1.73 6.63 -6.04
C VAL A 142 -1.63 8.07 -5.56
N TYR A 143 -1.85 8.34 -4.27
CA TYR A 143 -1.63 9.66 -3.67
C TYR A 143 -0.17 10.11 -3.80
N ALA A 144 0.80 9.26 -3.48
CA ALA A 144 2.22 9.56 -3.62
C ALA A 144 2.61 9.90 -5.08
N LEU A 145 2.07 9.15 -6.06
CA LEU A 145 2.25 9.46 -7.47
C LEU A 145 1.68 10.84 -7.83
N SER A 146 0.48 11.17 -7.35
CA SER A 146 -0.14 12.49 -7.54
C SER A 146 0.76 13.60 -6.98
N ARG A 147 1.36 13.40 -5.81
CA ARG A 147 2.29 14.35 -5.19
C ARG A 147 3.54 14.57 -6.04
N TRP A 148 4.18 13.50 -6.52
CA TRP A 148 5.36 13.62 -7.38
C TRP A 148 5.05 14.34 -8.69
N LEU A 149 3.90 14.07 -9.31
CA LEU A 149 3.46 14.79 -10.51
C LEU A 149 3.19 16.27 -10.25
N ASP A 150 2.62 16.62 -9.09
CA ASP A 150 2.42 18.01 -8.69
C ASP A 150 3.75 18.74 -8.50
N ASP A 151 4.74 18.08 -7.90
CA ASP A 151 6.08 18.62 -7.73
C ASP A 151 6.81 18.78 -9.08
N ILE A 152 6.66 17.83 -10.01
CA ILE A 152 7.18 17.94 -11.39
C ILE A 152 6.55 19.15 -12.10
N ALA A 153 5.23 19.31 -12.01
CA ALA A 153 4.52 20.45 -12.61
C ALA A 153 4.98 21.79 -12.00
N ALA A 154 5.39 21.80 -10.73
CA ALA A 154 5.95 22.96 -10.05
C ALA A 154 7.47 23.14 -10.27
N GLY A 155 8.13 22.28 -11.05
CA GLY A 155 9.57 22.33 -11.31
C GLY A 155 10.44 22.01 -10.09
N LYS A 156 9.90 21.26 -9.12
CA LYS A 156 10.65 20.82 -7.94
C LYS A 156 11.37 19.49 -8.21
N PRO A 157 12.50 19.22 -7.52
CA PRO A 157 13.16 17.93 -7.59
C PRO A 157 12.25 16.80 -7.12
N THR A 158 12.35 15.65 -7.79
CA THR A 158 11.62 14.43 -7.42
C THR A 158 12.53 13.20 -7.49
N PRO A 159 12.14 12.05 -6.93
CA PRO A 159 12.92 10.81 -7.05
C PRO A 159 13.15 10.40 -8.51
N ALA A 160 12.24 10.79 -9.41
CA ALA A 160 12.34 10.57 -10.85
C ALA A 160 13.58 11.22 -11.49
N ASP A 161 14.22 12.18 -10.81
CA ASP A 161 15.49 12.77 -11.23
C ASP A 161 16.70 11.85 -11.03
N LEU A 162 16.59 10.81 -10.20
CA LEU A 162 17.65 9.87 -9.85
C LEU A 162 17.48 8.52 -10.56
N PHE A 163 16.26 8.00 -10.60
CA PHE A 163 15.86 6.77 -11.28
C PHE A 163 14.48 6.96 -11.90
N ASN A 164 14.16 6.29 -12.99
CA ASN A 164 12.74 6.19 -13.37
C ASN A 164 11.98 5.35 -12.32
N LEU A 165 10.67 5.52 -12.23
CA LEU A 165 9.82 4.70 -11.39
C LEU A 165 8.90 3.84 -12.27
N TYR A 166 8.92 2.53 -12.06
CA TYR A 166 7.85 1.62 -12.47
C TYR A 166 6.91 1.40 -11.29
N LEU A 167 5.68 1.90 -11.40
CA LEU A 167 4.66 1.78 -10.35
C LEU A 167 3.54 0.85 -10.78
N VAL A 168 3.22 -0.17 -9.99
CA VAL A 168 2.09 -1.08 -10.19
C VAL A 168 1.14 -0.97 -8.99
N PRO A 169 0.15 -0.07 -9.01
CA PRO A 169 -0.64 0.25 -7.82
C PRO A 169 -1.75 -0.77 -7.51
N LEU A 170 -1.99 -1.74 -8.40
CA LEU A 170 -3.04 -2.75 -8.27
C LEU A 170 -2.57 -4.09 -8.88
N VAL A 171 -1.88 -4.89 -8.07
CA VAL A 171 -1.38 -6.22 -8.49
C VAL A 171 -2.50 -7.27 -8.55
N ASN A 172 -3.46 -7.23 -7.63
CA ASN A 172 -4.54 -8.23 -7.52
C ASN A 172 -5.93 -7.61 -7.82
N PRO A 173 -6.24 -7.25 -9.08
CA PRO A 173 -7.52 -6.59 -9.41
C PRO A 173 -8.73 -7.48 -9.12
N ASP A 174 -8.64 -8.80 -9.36
CA ASP A 174 -9.77 -9.70 -9.14
C ASP A 174 -10.09 -9.85 -7.64
N GLY A 175 -9.08 -10.07 -6.80
CA GLY A 175 -9.25 -10.10 -5.35
C GLY A 175 -9.75 -8.75 -4.84
N TYR A 176 -9.24 -7.64 -5.39
CA TYR A 176 -9.66 -6.31 -5.01
C TYR A 176 -11.15 -6.10 -5.29
N ASP A 177 -11.65 -6.47 -6.47
CA ASP A 177 -13.07 -6.37 -6.82
C ASP A 177 -13.96 -7.25 -5.93
N ILE A 178 -13.48 -8.45 -5.56
CA ILE A 178 -14.15 -9.32 -4.59
C ILE A 178 -14.25 -8.62 -3.23
N SER A 179 -13.21 -7.90 -2.80
CA SER A 179 -13.21 -7.18 -1.52
C SER A 179 -14.25 -6.06 -1.46
N TRP A 180 -14.63 -5.48 -2.60
CA TRP A 180 -15.71 -4.48 -2.71
C TRP A 180 -17.12 -5.09 -2.73
N SER A 181 -17.23 -6.41 -2.84
CA SER A 181 -18.47 -7.16 -3.07
C SER A 181 -18.93 -7.95 -1.83
N GLY A 182 -18.74 -7.37 -0.65
CA GLY A 182 -19.13 -7.97 0.64
C GLY A 182 -18.09 -8.89 1.27
N LYS A 183 -16.95 -9.15 0.60
CA LYS A 183 -15.83 -9.91 1.17
C LYS A 183 -14.65 -9.01 1.52
N ARG A 184 -14.88 -7.99 2.35
CA ARG A 184 -13.90 -6.92 2.62
C ARG A 184 -12.51 -7.40 3.05
N TYR A 185 -12.43 -8.58 3.67
CA TYR A 185 -11.21 -9.24 4.14
C TYR A 185 -10.59 -10.21 3.12
N GLN A 186 -11.05 -10.21 1.87
CA GLN A 186 -10.42 -10.97 0.78
C GLN A 186 -8.95 -10.57 0.68
N ARG A 187 -8.05 -11.52 0.95
CA ARG A 187 -6.60 -11.34 0.80
C ARG A 187 -6.13 -11.84 -0.57
N LYS A 188 -6.54 -13.06 -0.89
CA LYS A 188 -6.08 -13.88 -2.01
C LYS A 188 -6.62 -13.41 -3.35
N ASN A 189 -6.03 -13.90 -4.45
CA ASN A 189 -6.55 -13.66 -5.80
C ASN A 189 -7.84 -14.46 -6.08
N LYS A 190 -8.31 -14.46 -7.33
CA LYS A 190 -9.54 -15.15 -7.73
C LYS A 190 -9.50 -16.68 -7.54
N ASN A 191 -8.32 -17.29 -7.67
CA ASN A 191 -8.11 -18.72 -7.46
C ASN A 191 -7.93 -19.07 -5.98
N GLU A 192 -8.14 -18.12 -5.07
CA GLU A 192 -7.90 -18.28 -3.64
C GLU A 192 -6.45 -18.67 -3.33
N VAL A 193 -5.49 -18.06 -4.04
CA VAL A 193 -4.04 -18.15 -3.80
C VAL A 193 -3.51 -16.84 -3.21
N ASP A 194 -2.66 -16.96 -2.19
CA ASP A 194 -1.88 -15.85 -1.68
C ASP A 194 -0.74 -15.54 -2.66
N LEU A 195 -0.84 -14.41 -3.36
CA LEU A 195 0.14 -14.00 -4.35
C LEU A 195 1.52 -13.74 -3.73
N ASN A 196 1.60 -13.29 -2.47
CA ASN A 196 2.88 -13.10 -1.76
C ASN A 196 3.36 -14.39 -1.06
N ARG A 197 2.89 -15.54 -1.53
CA ARG A 197 3.43 -16.88 -1.25
C ARG A 197 3.71 -17.67 -2.53
N ASN A 198 3.43 -17.08 -3.69
CA ASN A 198 3.43 -17.74 -4.99
C ASN A 198 4.72 -17.46 -5.80
N PHE A 199 5.74 -16.82 -5.22
CA PHE A 199 7.06 -16.68 -5.85
C PHE A 199 7.97 -17.89 -5.54
N ILE A 200 9.11 -18.00 -6.23
CA ILE A 200 10.10 -19.05 -5.94
C ILE A 200 10.74 -18.80 -4.57
N SER A 201 10.65 -19.78 -3.68
CA SER A 201 11.35 -19.82 -2.40
C SER A 201 12.57 -20.73 -2.46
N LYS A 202 13.62 -20.41 -1.69
CA LYS A 202 14.82 -21.24 -1.59
C LYS A 202 14.56 -22.46 -0.69
N PHE A 203 13.84 -22.25 0.41
CA PHE A 203 13.54 -23.30 1.36
C PHE A 203 12.10 -23.78 1.19
N PRO A 204 11.84 -25.09 1.24
CA PRO A 204 10.47 -25.57 1.27
C PRO A 204 9.82 -25.16 2.60
N ASN A 205 8.54 -24.80 2.58
CA ASN A 205 7.77 -24.61 3.81
C ASN A 205 7.65 -25.97 4.53
N PRO A 206 8.11 -26.11 5.78
CA PRO A 206 8.01 -27.35 6.54
C PRO A 206 6.56 -27.72 6.89
N ASP A 207 5.65 -26.75 6.91
CA ASP A 207 4.22 -26.93 7.17
C ASP A 207 3.39 -26.24 6.06
N PRO A 208 3.27 -26.89 4.88
CA PRO A 208 2.66 -26.26 3.71
C PRO A 208 1.16 -25.97 3.93
N PRO A 209 0.70 -24.71 3.76
CA PRO A 209 -0.70 -24.34 3.98
C PRO A 209 -1.64 -25.05 3.00
N SER A 210 -2.84 -25.37 3.48
CA SER A 210 -3.90 -25.95 2.67
C SER A 210 -4.61 -24.90 1.81
N PRO A 211 -5.37 -25.29 0.76
CA PRO A 211 -6.15 -24.34 -0.05
C PRO A 211 -7.14 -23.45 0.74
N ALA A 212 -7.55 -23.88 1.93
CA ALA A 212 -8.45 -23.12 2.79
C ALA A 212 -7.73 -21.98 3.54
N ASP A 213 -6.42 -22.07 3.72
CA ASP A 213 -5.64 -21.13 4.50
C ASP A 213 -5.44 -19.80 3.76
N GLN A 214 -5.24 -18.73 4.53
CA GLN A 214 -5.09 -17.37 3.98
C GLN A 214 -3.76 -17.17 3.26
N ASP A 215 -2.77 -18.00 3.56
CA ASP A 215 -1.40 -18.01 3.03
C ASP A 215 -1.16 -19.20 2.09
N TYR A 216 -2.23 -19.80 1.54
CA TYR A 216 -2.11 -20.85 0.54
C TYR A 216 -1.25 -20.41 -0.65
N PRO A 217 -0.11 -21.06 -0.94
CA PRO A 217 0.85 -20.62 -1.94
C PRO A 217 0.46 -20.95 -3.38
N GLY A 218 -0.65 -21.66 -3.61
CA GLY A 218 -0.98 -22.21 -4.92
C GLY A 218 -0.32 -23.57 -5.17
N THR A 219 -0.49 -24.10 -6.38
CA THR A 219 -0.06 -25.46 -6.73
C THR A 219 1.43 -25.57 -7.05
N ALA A 220 2.06 -24.46 -7.42
CA ALA A 220 3.48 -24.32 -7.70
C ALA A 220 3.86 -22.83 -7.70
N PRO A 221 5.16 -22.46 -7.57
CA PRO A 221 5.60 -21.10 -7.82
C PRO A 221 5.15 -20.62 -9.19
N PHE A 222 4.62 -19.39 -9.25
CA PHE A 222 4.07 -18.77 -10.45
C PHE A 222 2.88 -19.52 -11.06
N SER A 223 2.11 -20.26 -10.24
CA SER A 223 0.84 -20.83 -10.70
C SER A 223 -0.17 -19.76 -11.08
N GLU A 224 -0.07 -18.56 -10.49
CA GLU A 224 -1.00 -17.47 -10.74
C GLU A 224 -0.52 -16.56 -11.88
N PRO A 225 -1.42 -16.15 -12.80
CA PRO A 225 -1.03 -15.31 -13.92
C PRO A 225 -0.49 -13.95 -13.46
N GLU A 226 -0.97 -13.43 -12.31
CA GLU A 226 -0.52 -12.17 -11.73
C GLU A 226 0.98 -12.19 -11.44
N THR A 227 1.44 -13.13 -10.60
CA THR A 227 2.84 -13.29 -10.19
C THR A 227 3.72 -13.77 -11.33
N ALA A 228 3.22 -14.67 -12.19
CA ALA A 228 3.96 -15.13 -13.37
C ALA A 228 4.30 -13.98 -14.32
N GLY A 229 3.34 -13.09 -14.58
CA GLY A 229 3.57 -11.92 -15.43
C GLY A 229 4.49 -10.88 -14.79
N ILE A 230 4.36 -10.63 -13.48
CA ILE A 230 5.26 -9.73 -12.75
C ILE A 230 6.69 -10.27 -12.77
N ALA A 231 6.89 -11.54 -12.42
CA ALA A 231 8.20 -12.18 -12.43
C ALA A 231 8.83 -12.18 -13.83
N LYS A 232 8.02 -12.40 -14.88
CA LYS A 232 8.48 -12.28 -16.27
C LYS A 232 8.95 -10.85 -16.58
N PHE A 233 8.13 -9.84 -16.26
CA PHE A 233 8.49 -8.44 -16.52
C PHE A 233 9.76 -8.03 -15.78
N THR A 234 9.86 -8.32 -14.48
CA THR A 234 11.02 -7.94 -13.67
C THR A 234 12.29 -8.67 -14.11
N THR A 235 12.17 -9.93 -14.56
CA THR A 235 13.29 -10.68 -15.15
C THR A 235 13.75 -10.07 -16.49
N GLU A 236 12.82 -9.71 -17.37
CA GLU A 236 13.12 -9.09 -18.67
C GLU A 236 13.78 -7.71 -18.52
N HIS A 237 13.44 -6.99 -17.44
CA HIS A 237 14.00 -5.66 -17.13
C HIS A 237 15.06 -5.70 -16.04
N LYS A 238 15.59 -6.89 -15.68
CA LYS A 238 16.50 -7.04 -14.54
C LYS A 238 17.74 -6.16 -14.62
N ASP A 239 18.20 -5.78 -15.81
CA ASP A 239 19.38 -4.94 -15.99
C ASP A 239 19.04 -3.43 -15.88
N GLU A 240 17.78 -3.05 -16.11
CA GLU A 240 17.24 -1.70 -15.91
C GLU A 240 16.78 -1.45 -14.46
N LEU A 241 16.20 -2.45 -13.79
CA LEU A 241 15.65 -2.33 -12.44
C LEU A 241 16.76 -2.38 -11.39
N PHE A 242 16.93 -1.35 -10.58
CA PHE A 242 18.01 -1.22 -9.58
C PHE A 242 17.55 -1.43 -8.12
N GLY A 243 16.25 -1.64 -7.92
CA GLY A 243 15.66 -1.96 -6.62
C GLY A 243 14.16 -2.20 -6.72
N TYR A 244 13.60 -2.80 -5.69
CA TYR A 244 12.23 -3.29 -5.64
C TYR A 244 11.58 -2.93 -4.30
N VAL A 245 10.32 -2.47 -4.32
CA VAL A 245 9.54 -2.24 -3.10
C VAL A 245 8.13 -2.80 -3.27
N ASP A 246 7.69 -3.62 -2.33
CA ASP A 246 6.29 -4.07 -2.23
C ASP A 246 5.63 -3.40 -1.02
N ILE A 247 4.46 -2.79 -1.23
CA ILE A 247 3.77 -2.00 -0.22
C ILE A 247 2.53 -2.76 0.25
N HIS A 248 2.59 -3.10 1.52
CA HIS A 248 1.61 -3.84 2.29
C HIS A 248 1.00 -3.01 3.42
N SER A 249 -0.05 -3.54 4.02
CA SER A 249 -0.49 -3.14 5.36
C SER A 249 -1.05 -4.38 6.04
N ASN A 250 -0.94 -4.57 7.36
CA ASN A 250 -0.34 -3.69 8.34
C ASN A 250 0.62 -4.48 9.24
N ALA A 251 1.70 -3.81 9.67
CA ALA A 251 2.62 -4.27 10.72
C ALA A 251 3.58 -3.16 11.19
N HIS A 252 3.55 -1.98 10.55
CA HIS A 252 4.38 -0.82 10.91
C HIS A 252 5.87 -1.17 10.76
N SER A 253 6.22 -1.83 9.67
CA SER A 253 7.55 -2.40 9.50
C SER A 253 8.10 -2.12 8.09
N VAL A 254 9.39 -1.84 8.03
CA VAL A 254 10.19 -1.83 6.79
C VAL A 254 11.02 -3.09 6.81
N LEU A 255 10.52 -4.10 6.11
CA LEU A 255 11.08 -5.43 6.08
C LEU A 255 12.11 -5.57 4.97
N TYR A 256 13.16 -6.34 5.22
CA TYR A 256 14.14 -6.74 4.21
C TYR A 256 14.36 -8.26 4.24
N PRO A 257 14.84 -8.88 3.15
CA PRO A 257 15.07 -10.32 3.11
C PRO A 257 15.98 -10.84 4.25
N TYR A 258 15.86 -12.08 4.70
CA TYR A 258 14.94 -13.11 4.19
C TYR A 258 13.68 -13.26 5.03
N GLY A 259 12.59 -13.68 4.37
CA GLY A 259 11.34 -14.11 4.99
C GLY A 259 11.31 -15.61 5.30
N ASP A 260 11.94 -16.45 4.48
CA ASP A 260 11.85 -17.90 4.57
C ASP A 260 12.91 -18.57 5.48
N THR A 261 13.71 -17.77 6.19
CA THR A 261 14.68 -18.21 7.19
C THR A 261 14.90 -17.14 8.25
N PHE A 262 15.35 -17.56 9.44
CA PHE A 262 15.86 -16.65 10.48
C PHE A 262 17.36 -16.35 10.33
N ASP A 263 18.05 -17.06 9.44
CA ASP A 263 19.46 -16.82 9.19
C ASP A 263 19.66 -15.43 8.56
N PRO A 264 20.71 -14.69 8.97
CA PRO A 264 21.05 -13.42 8.33
C PRO A 264 21.40 -13.63 6.86
N ILE A 265 21.33 -12.56 6.06
CA ILE A 265 21.83 -12.60 4.68
C ILE A 265 23.34 -12.91 4.66
N GLY A 266 24.08 -12.28 5.57
CA GLY A 266 25.52 -12.41 5.72
C GLY A 266 26.33 -11.50 4.79
N GLY A 267 27.65 -11.54 4.94
CA GLY A 267 28.57 -10.81 4.05
C GLY A 267 28.52 -9.27 4.16
N GLY A 268 27.91 -8.72 5.20
CA GLY A 268 27.74 -7.28 5.40
C GLY A 268 26.48 -6.70 4.72
N GLU A 269 25.63 -7.54 4.13
CA GLU A 269 24.42 -7.10 3.43
C GLU A 269 23.30 -6.69 4.41
N ASP A 270 23.18 -7.39 5.54
CA ASP A 270 22.21 -7.04 6.60
C ASP A 270 22.41 -5.59 7.08
N GLU A 271 23.65 -5.15 7.29
CA GLU A 271 23.94 -3.77 7.71
C GLU A 271 23.54 -2.74 6.65
N LYS A 272 23.68 -3.07 5.36
CA LYS A 272 23.23 -2.20 4.26
C LYS A 272 21.71 -2.09 4.25
N PHE A 273 21.00 -3.20 4.42
CA PHE A 273 19.54 -3.20 4.50
C PHE A 273 19.02 -2.48 5.75
N ILE A 274 19.64 -2.69 6.90
CA ILE A 274 19.30 -2.00 8.14
C ILE A 274 19.50 -0.48 7.96
N LYS A 275 20.59 -0.04 7.33
CA LYS A 275 20.80 1.39 7.01
C LYS A 275 19.71 1.91 6.06
N LEU A 276 19.47 1.19 4.96
CA LEU A 276 18.48 1.53 3.94
C LEU A 276 17.08 1.70 4.56
N GLY A 277 16.62 0.71 5.32
CA GLY A 277 15.31 0.75 5.98
C GLY A 277 15.21 1.83 7.05
N LYS A 278 16.24 2.02 7.90
CA LYS A 278 16.25 3.10 8.91
C LYS A 278 16.18 4.48 8.28
N ASN A 279 16.85 4.69 7.15
CA ASN A 279 16.80 5.96 6.43
C ASN A 279 15.41 6.19 5.81
N MET A 280 14.80 5.14 5.26
CA MET A 280 13.40 5.18 4.82
C MET A 280 12.44 5.54 5.97
N VAL A 281 12.53 4.87 7.13
CA VAL A 281 11.74 5.18 8.33
C VAL A 281 11.91 6.63 8.77
N LYS A 282 13.16 7.11 8.83
CA LYS A 282 13.47 8.50 9.16
C LYS A 282 12.82 9.47 8.17
N ALA A 283 12.87 9.18 6.87
CA ALA A 283 12.27 10.02 5.82
C ALA A 283 10.74 10.05 5.89
N MET A 284 10.10 8.92 6.22
CA MET A 284 8.65 8.89 6.48
C MET A 284 8.24 9.84 7.62
N ASN A 285 9.18 10.22 8.50
CA ASN A 285 8.99 11.07 9.66
C ASN A 285 7.98 10.47 10.64
N SER A 286 8.12 9.18 10.89
CA SER A 286 7.24 8.42 11.78
C SER A 286 8.07 7.55 12.72
N SER A 287 7.84 7.68 14.02
CA SER A 287 8.46 6.83 15.04
C SER A 287 7.73 5.49 15.21
N LEU A 288 6.72 5.23 14.39
CA LEU A 288 5.87 4.04 14.49
C LEU A 288 6.48 2.84 13.76
N TYR A 289 7.41 3.10 12.82
CA TYR A 289 7.97 2.05 11.99
C TYR A 289 9.27 1.50 12.55
N ILE A 290 9.43 0.18 12.47
CA ILE A 290 10.70 -0.51 12.72
C ILE A 290 11.32 -1.04 11.42
N THR A 291 12.61 -1.34 11.45
CA THR A 291 13.30 -2.02 10.34
C THR A 291 13.83 -3.34 10.85
N GLU A 292 13.45 -4.43 10.19
CA GLU A 292 13.82 -5.79 10.59
C GLU A 292 13.83 -6.73 9.38
N ALA A 293 14.45 -7.91 9.54
CA ALA A 293 14.37 -8.94 8.52
C ALA A 293 12.94 -9.48 8.45
N SER A 294 12.44 -9.81 7.27
CA SER A 294 11.06 -10.30 7.07
C SER A 294 10.74 -11.51 7.95
N GLY A 295 11.69 -12.44 8.12
CA GLY A 295 11.55 -13.61 8.97
C GLY A 295 11.40 -13.29 10.46
N ALA A 296 11.86 -12.11 10.92
CA ALA A 296 11.70 -11.67 12.30
C ALA A 296 10.24 -11.34 12.65
N LEU A 297 9.44 -10.91 11.66
CA LEU A 297 8.00 -10.75 11.81
C LEU A 297 7.33 -12.12 11.95
N TYR A 298 7.57 -13.02 11.00
CA TYR A 298 7.33 -14.47 11.05
C TYR A 298 7.91 -15.13 9.78
N LEU A 299 8.12 -16.46 9.81
CA LEU A 299 8.58 -17.19 8.63
C LEU A 299 7.53 -17.19 7.51
N ALA A 300 7.91 -16.72 6.33
CA ALA A 300 7.05 -16.64 5.16
C ALA A 300 7.81 -17.14 3.91
N TYR A 301 7.17 -18.02 3.14
CA TYR A 301 7.79 -18.71 2.00
C TYR A 301 7.18 -18.24 0.69
N GLY A 302 8.02 -18.03 -0.32
CA GLY A 302 7.57 -17.65 -1.67
C GLY A 302 7.15 -16.19 -1.76
N CYS A 303 7.81 -15.33 -1.00
CA CYS A 303 7.53 -13.89 -0.94
C CYS A 303 8.26 -13.10 -2.04
N PHE A 304 7.70 -11.94 -2.36
CA PHE A 304 8.23 -10.97 -3.32
C PHE A 304 9.68 -10.58 -3.04
N ASP A 305 9.97 -10.25 -1.78
CA ASP A 305 11.25 -9.68 -1.35
C ASP A 305 12.39 -10.69 -1.49
N ASP A 306 12.18 -11.90 -0.99
CA ASP A 306 13.10 -13.03 -1.09
C ASP A 306 13.41 -13.39 -2.55
N TYR A 307 12.38 -13.48 -3.39
CA TYR A 307 12.54 -13.81 -4.80
C TYR A 307 13.37 -12.76 -5.55
N HIS A 308 13.02 -11.48 -5.40
CA HIS A 308 13.70 -10.40 -6.12
C HIS A 308 15.14 -10.21 -5.64
N TYR A 309 15.39 -10.30 -4.33
CA TYR A 309 16.76 -10.21 -3.82
C TYR A 309 17.62 -11.40 -4.25
N ARG A 310 17.12 -12.64 -4.18
CA ARG A 310 17.92 -13.81 -4.62
C ARG A 310 18.20 -13.83 -6.12
N SER A 311 17.25 -13.37 -6.93
CA SER A 311 17.40 -13.37 -8.39
C SER A 311 18.30 -12.25 -8.91
N THR A 312 18.50 -11.17 -8.14
CA THR A 312 19.18 -9.97 -8.66
C THR A 312 20.27 -9.39 -7.76
N SER A 313 20.29 -9.74 -6.47
CA SER A 313 21.12 -9.12 -5.43
C SER A 313 20.95 -7.59 -5.32
N LYS A 314 19.76 -7.09 -5.68
CA LYS A 314 19.42 -5.66 -5.65
C LYS A 314 18.60 -5.31 -4.42
N PRO A 315 18.72 -4.08 -3.89
CA PRO A 315 17.98 -3.65 -2.71
C PRO A 315 16.49 -3.88 -2.92
N THR A 316 15.91 -4.65 -2.00
CA THR A 316 14.49 -5.00 -2.00
C THR A 316 13.92 -4.78 -0.61
N LEU A 317 12.79 -4.11 -0.50
CA LEU A 317 12.09 -3.90 0.76
C LEU A 317 10.60 -4.26 0.64
N THR A 318 10.02 -4.69 1.75
CA THR A 318 8.57 -4.73 1.93
C THR A 318 8.18 -3.67 2.97
N LEU A 319 7.29 -2.76 2.62
CA LEU A 319 6.74 -1.77 3.55
C LEU A 319 5.39 -2.25 4.07
N GLU A 320 5.32 -2.63 5.33
CA GLU A 320 4.08 -2.86 6.06
C GLU A 320 3.60 -1.57 6.72
N MET A 321 2.66 -0.89 6.09
CA MET A 321 2.15 0.42 6.52
C MET A 321 1.52 0.39 7.92
N TYR A 322 1.47 1.56 8.56
CA TYR A 322 0.82 1.71 9.85
C TYR A 322 -0.69 1.45 9.77
N GLY A 323 -1.19 0.56 10.64
CA GLY A 323 -2.61 0.28 10.85
C GLY A 323 -2.82 -0.83 11.88
N GLU A 324 -3.99 -0.86 12.51
CA GLU A 324 -4.38 -1.94 13.45
C GLU A 324 -5.39 -2.92 12.83
N ASP A 325 -5.94 -2.52 11.68
CA ASP A 325 -7.03 -3.18 10.95
C ASP A 325 -6.89 -2.86 9.45
N PHE A 326 -7.63 -3.58 8.61
CA PHE A 326 -7.75 -3.29 7.18
C PHE A 326 -8.91 -2.34 6.87
N VAL A 327 -9.94 -2.31 7.71
CA VAL A 327 -11.02 -1.30 7.68
C VAL A 327 -10.54 -0.10 8.47
N VAL A 328 -10.03 0.88 7.73
CA VAL A 328 -9.45 2.12 8.26
C VAL A 328 -10.20 3.32 7.70
N PRO A 329 -10.21 4.47 8.37
CA PRO A 329 -10.87 5.65 7.82
C PRO A 329 -10.13 6.15 6.57
N TYR A 330 -10.87 6.49 5.51
CA TYR A 330 -10.31 7.07 4.28
C TYR A 330 -9.52 8.36 4.53
N THR A 331 -9.77 9.06 5.64
CA THR A 331 -9.01 10.25 6.06
C THR A 331 -7.55 9.96 6.36
N SER A 332 -7.17 8.69 6.51
CA SER A 332 -5.77 8.27 6.64
C SER A 332 -4.99 8.27 5.32
N ILE A 333 -5.67 8.26 4.16
CA ILE A 333 -5.03 8.16 2.83
C ILE A 333 -3.94 9.22 2.63
N PRO A 334 -4.17 10.52 2.90
CA PRO A 334 -3.13 11.54 2.70
C PRO A 334 -1.93 11.36 3.63
N GLN A 335 -2.16 11.07 4.92
CA GLN A 335 -1.07 10.86 5.88
C GLN A 335 -0.19 9.67 5.48
N ARG A 336 -0.83 8.57 5.09
CA ARG A 336 -0.19 7.35 4.64
C ARG A 336 0.50 7.51 3.28
N GLY A 337 -0.10 8.28 2.37
CA GLY A 337 0.49 8.63 1.08
C GLY A 337 1.69 9.56 1.21
N ASP A 338 1.69 10.45 2.20
CA ASP A 338 2.82 11.29 2.57
C ASP A 338 4.03 10.47 3.05
N GLU A 339 3.78 9.41 3.79
CA GLU A 339 4.82 8.46 4.22
C GLU A 339 5.42 7.74 3.01
N ILE A 340 4.59 7.20 2.10
CA ILE A 340 5.09 6.57 0.86
C ILE A 340 5.88 7.57 0.01
N TYR A 341 5.35 8.78 -0.18
CA TYR A 341 6.01 9.83 -0.97
C TYR A 341 7.43 10.12 -0.46
N ARG A 342 7.63 10.22 0.86
CA ARG A 342 8.96 10.49 1.45
C ARG A 342 9.82 9.23 1.56
N GLY A 343 9.24 8.11 1.94
CA GLY A 343 9.94 6.85 2.16
C GLY A 343 10.52 6.30 0.86
N ILE A 344 9.71 6.23 -0.20
CA ILE A 344 10.17 5.80 -1.53
C ILE A 344 11.19 6.79 -2.11
N ALA A 345 11.03 8.10 -1.88
CA ALA A 345 12.06 9.07 -2.27
C ALA A 345 13.42 8.78 -1.62
N SER A 346 13.44 8.49 -0.32
CA SER A 346 14.65 8.10 0.39
C SER A 346 15.23 6.78 -0.13
N PHE A 347 14.38 5.80 -0.47
CA PHE A 347 14.85 4.56 -1.09
C PHE A 347 15.62 4.83 -2.40
N PHE A 348 15.12 5.70 -3.27
CA PHE A 348 15.81 6.06 -4.52
C PHE A 348 17.20 6.67 -4.26
N GLU A 349 17.34 7.50 -3.23
CA GLU A 349 18.62 8.09 -2.84
C GLU A 349 19.61 7.01 -2.36
N GLU A 350 19.16 6.12 -1.48
CA GLU A 350 19.99 5.11 -0.82
C GLU A 350 20.34 3.91 -1.72
N VAL A 351 19.55 3.61 -2.76
CA VAL A 351 19.86 2.55 -3.74
C VAL A 351 21.22 2.76 -4.41
N ARG A 352 21.66 4.01 -4.56
CA ARG A 352 22.98 4.33 -5.12
C ARG A 352 24.11 3.82 -4.22
N ASP A 353 23.97 4.05 -2.92
CA ASP A 353 24.90 3.62 -1.88
C ASP A 353 24.90 2.10 -1.75
N PHE A 354 23.70 1.49 -1.69
CA PHE A 354 23.53 0.05 -1.55
C PHE A 354 24.25 -0.72 -2.67
N ASN A 355 24.04 -0.30 -3.92
CA ASN A 355 24.62 -0.94 -5.10
C ASN A 355 26.11 -0.59 -5.33
N GLY A 356 26.76 0.16 -4.43
CA GLY A 356 28.16 0.57 -4.58
C GLY A 356 28.40 1.52 -5.77
N THR A 357 27.35 2.18 -6.25
CA THR A 357 27.41 3.13 -7.39
C THR A 357 27.43 4.60 -6.94
N ALA A 358 27.68 4.85 -5.66
CA ALA A 358 27.87 6.18 -5.11
C ALA A 358 29.15 6.82 -5.69
N THR A 359 29.02 7.48 -6.84
CA THR A 359 29.88 8.62 -7.13
C THR A 359 29.57 9.69 -6.09
N THR A 360 30.60 10.20 -5.43
CA THR A 360 30.54 11.31 -4.47
C THR A 360 29.86 12.51 -5.13
N VAL A 361 28.53 12.58 -5.05
CA VAL A 361 27.78 13.80 -5.34
C VAL A 361 27.81 14.58 -4.05
N ALA A 362 28.49 15.73 -4.08
CA ALA A 362 28.53 16.64 -2.96
C ALA A 362 27.10 16.91 -2.46
N PRO A 363 26.88 16.96 -1.14
CA PRO A 363 25.56 17.22 -0.59
C PRO A 363 25.01 18.52 -1.18
N THR A 364 23.74 18.49 -1.60
CA THR A 364 22.99 19.70 -1.92
C THR A 364 23.09 20.65 -0.72
N PRO A 365 23.51 21.92 -0.90
CA PRO A 365 23.59 22.86 0.19
C PRO A 365 22.24 22.95 0.88
N ALA A 366 22.25 22.90 2.22
CA ALA A 366 21.06 23.20 3.00
C ALA A 366 20.46 24.54 2.54
N PRO A 367 19.13 24.70 2.52
CA PRO A 367 18.53 25.98 2.21
C PRO A 367 19.13 27.01 3.16
N THR A 368 19.68 28.09 2.61
CA THR A 368 20.17 29.22 3.38
C THR A 368 19.03 29.68 4.28
N ALA A 369 19.23 29.59 5.60
CA ALA A 369 18.29 30.12 6.56
C ALA A 369 18.05 31.60 6.19
N GLY A 370 16.82 31.92 5.80
CA GLY A 370 16.38 33.30 5.65
C GLY A 370 16.60 34.05 6.97
N PRO A 371 16.81 35.37 6.92
CA PRO A 371 17.12 36.15 8.11
C PRO A 371 16.05 35.94 9.19
N THR A 372 16.50 35.50 10.36
CA THR A 372 15.70 35.37 11.57
C THR A 372 15.01 36.71 11.85
N PRO A 373 13.66 36.76 11.93
CA PRO A 373 12.97 37.96 12.34
C PRO A 373 13.38 38.35 13.76
N ALA A 374 13.73 39.61 13.95
CA ALA A 374 14.07 40.16 15.26
C ALA A 374 12.89 39.97 16.24
N PRO A 375 13.17 39.63 17.52
CA PRO A 375 12.12 39.41 18.50
C PRO A 375 11.39 40.72 18.78
N THR A 376 10.11 40.76 18.43
CA THR A 376 9.21 41.84 18.83
C THR A 376 8.72 41.53 20.25
N SER A 377 9.06 42.38 21.20
CA SER A 377 8.59 42.29 22.59
C SER A 377 7.09 42.56 22.65
N ALA A 378 6.29 41.52 22.82
CA ALA A 378 4.87 41.66 23.16
C ALA A 378 4.70 41.82 24.69
N PRO A 379 3.77 42.66 25.17
CA PRO A 379 3.57 42.89 26.60
C PRO A 379 2.96 41.66 27.28
N VAL A 380 3.51 41.32 28.44
CA VAL A 380 2.99 40.29 29.35
C VAL A 380 1.71 40.79 29.99
N THR A 381 0.57 40.17 29.68
CA THR A 381 -0.64 40.23 30.49
C THR A 381 -0.78 38.93 31.27
N THR A 382 -0.94 39.06 32.59
CA THR A 382 -1.01 37.97 33.54
C THR A 382 -2.46 37.52 33.80
N LYS A 383 -2.57 36.21 34.11
CA LYS A 383 -3.62 35.46 34.84
C LYS A 383 -4.88 34.96 34.09
N PRO A 384 -5.59 33.94 34.64
CA PRO A 384 -5.21 32.91 35.63
C PRO A 384 -5.52 31.46 35.19
N ALA A 385 -4.98 30.52 35.96
CA ALA A 385 -5.10 29.07 35.80
C ALA A 385 -6.49 28.50 36.14
N CYS A 386 -6.87 27.47 35.39
CA CYS A 386 -7.69 26.34 35.82
C CYS A 386 -6.92 25.05 35.52
#